data_AF-A0A924LMT1-F1
#
_entry.id   AF-A0A924LMT1-F1
#
_cell.length_a   1.000
_cell.length_b   1.000
_cell.length_c   1.000
_cell.angle_alpha   90.00
_cell.angle_beta   90.00
_cell.angle_gamma   90.00
#
_symmetry.space_group_name_H-M   'P 1'
#
loop_
_entity.id
_entity.type
_entity.pdbx_description
1 polymer ?
#
loop_
_entity_poly.entity_id
_entity_poly.type
_entity_poly.pdbx_seq_one_letter_code
_entity_poly.pdbx_strand_id
1 'polypeptide(L)'
;MTRHPGLARLDDEFFEAVHTADPFNATMLGVSGFDDLVPDPSEAGAAAAAARIGVIEAAARALDVRQLDTDDRIDREVLLSLAGAARADLEHGSWAANASADGYGSPQGEAFMAVPTASLTDADAVGGYLRRLSALGGFFDAVGDRYRDAAAEGRRPTRVGV
;
A
#
# COMPACT_ATOMS: atom_id res chain seq x y z
N MET A 1 -19.98 -13.66 -19.51
CA MET A 1 -18.63 -13.93 -20.02
C MET A 1 -17.79 -14.36 -18.83
N THR A 2 -16.93 -15.36 -18.98
CA THR A 2 -16.08 -15.86 -17.89
C THR A 2 -14.73 -15.17 -18.01
N ARG A 3 -14.35 -14.40 -17.00
CA ARG A 3 -13.09 -13.65 -16.91
C ARG A 3 -11.88 -14.54 -17.19
N HIS A 4 -10.86 -14.01 -17.87
CA HIS A 4 -9.64 -14.77 -18.13
C HIS A 4 -8.97 -15.21 -16.81
N PRO A 5 -8.77 -16.51 -16.55
CA PRO A 5 -8.36 -17.00 -15.23
C PRO A 5 -6.97 -16.52 -14.81
N GLY A 6 -6.09 -16.31 -15.79
CA GLY A 6 -4.77 -15.74 -15.53
C GLY A 6 -4.82 -14.26 -15.14
N LEU A 7 -5.81 -13.51 -15.63
CA LEU A 7 -5.97 -12.09 -15.29
C LEU A 7 -6.65 -11.96 -13.92
N ALA A 8 -7.71 -12.74 -13.68
CA ALA A 8 -8.39 -12.77 -12.38
C ALA A 8 -7.41 -13.05 -11.22
N ARG A 9 -6.52 -14.04 -11.37
CA ARG A 9 -5.48 -14.33 -10.37
C ARG A 9 -4.52 -13.16 -10.15
N LEU A 10 -4.13 -12.45 -11.21
CA LEU A 10 -3.22 -11.30 -11.09
C LEU A 10 -3.89 -10.11 -10.40
N ASP A 11 -5.18 -9.90 -10.63
CA ASP A 11 -5.95 -8.88 -9.92
C ASP A 11 -6.04 -9.20 -8.43
N ASP A 12 -6.30 -10.46 -8.07
CA ASP A 12 -6.32 -10.91 -6.66
C ASP A 12 -4.93 -10.74 -6.02
N GLU A 13 -3.86 -11.11 -6.73
CA GLU A 13 -2.48 -10.94 -6.25
C GLU A 13 -2.10 -9.47 -6.08
N PHE A 14 -2.58 -8.59 -6.98
CA PHE A 14 -2.37 -7.15 -6.88
C PHE A 14 -3.15 -6.55 -5.70
N PHE A 15 -4.41 -6.95 -5.55
CA PHE A 15 -5.26 -6.54 -4.44
C PHE A 15 -4.62 -6.88 -3.10
N GLU A 16 -4.14 -8.11 -2.92
CA GLU A 16 -3.43 -8.52 -1.71
C GLU A 16 -2.13 -7.72 -1.53
N ALA A 17 -1.34 -7.55 -2.59
CA ALA A 17 -0.05 -6.85 -2.51
C ALA A 17 -0.21 -5.38 -2.12
N VAL A 18 -1.15 -4.65 -2.73
CA VAL A 18 -1.33 -3.21 -2.47
C VAL A 18 -1.90 -2.95 -1.09
N HIS A 19 -2.89 -3.75 -0.64
CA HIS A 19 -3.48 -3.58 0.69
C HIS A 19 -2.60 -4.16 1.81
N THR A 20 -1.67 -5.09 1.52
CA THR A 20 -0.61 -5.47 2.47
C THR A 20 0.42 -4.36 2.62
N ALA A 21 0.77 -3.66 1.53
CA ALA A 21 1.71 -2.55 1.57
C ALA A 21 1.10 -1.32 2.28
N ASP A 22 -0.20 -1.10 2.09
CA ASP A 22 -0.96 -0.01 2.70
C ASP A 22 -2.26 -0.51 3.37
N PRO A 23 -2.16 -1.16 4.55
CA PRO A 23 -3.30 -1.68 5.27
C PRO A 23 -4.18 -0.59 5.90
N PHE A 24 -3.67 0.64 6.03
CA PHE A 24 -4.46 1.76 6.51
C PHE A 24 -5.42 2.24 5.43
N ASN A 25 -4.96 2.36 4.19
CA ASN A 25 -5.83 2.64 3.06
C ASN A 25 -6.91 1.56 2.89
N ALA A 26 -6.54 0.28 3.02
CA ALA A 26 -7.50 -0.83 3.01
C ALA A 26 -8.65 -0.60 4.01
N THR A 27 -8.30 -0.21 5.24
CA THR A 27 -9.26 0.06 6.31
C THR A 27 -10.21 1.22 5.95
N MET A 28 -9.66 2.31 5.40
CA MET A 28 -10.45 3.48 4.99
C MET A 28 -11.37 3.18 3.81
N LEU A 29 -10.99 2.26 2.93
CA LEU A 29 -11.82 1.77 1.81
C LEU A 29 -12.86 0.73 2.25
N GLY A 30 -12.84 0.29 3.51
CA GLY A 30 -13.72 -0.77 4.01
C GLY A 30 -13.33 -2.17 3.54
N VAL A 31 -12.08 -2.36 3.13
CA VAL A 31 -11.51 -3.65 2.76
C VAL A 31 -11.06 -4.38 4.03
N SER A 32 -11.72 -5.50 4.31
CA SER A 32 -11.39 -6.36 5.45
C SER A 32 -10.18 -7.25 5.17
N GLY A 33 -9.61 -7.83 6.23
CA GLY A 33 -8.51 -8.81 6.12
C GLY A 33 -7.11 -8.24 6.37
N PHE A 34 -6.98 -6.91 6.43
CA PHE A 34 -5.70 -6.22 6.66
C PHE A 34 -5.67 -5.48 8.01
N ASP A 35 -6.77 -5.58 8.79
CA ASP A 35 -7.00 -4.82 10.03
C ASP A 35 -6.04 -5.15 11.19
N ASP A 36 -5.20 -6.17 11.03
CA ASP A 36 -4.18 -6.56 11.99
C ASP A 36 -2.76 -6.15 11.59
N LEU A 37 -2.58 -5.52 10.43
CA LEU A 37 -1.31 -5.08 9.89
C LEU A 37 -1.05 -3.59 10.13
N VAL A 38 0.22 -3.21 10.11
CA VAL A 38 0.69 -1.81 9.94
C VAL A 38 1.63 -1.78 8.73
N PRO A 39 1.72 -0.67 7.97
CA PRO A 39 2.69 -0.56 6.89
C PRO A 39 4.12 -0.73 7.40
N ASP A 40 5.03 -1.19 6.54
CA ASP A 40 6.48 -1.08 6.76
C ASP A 40 7.00 0.16 6.00
N PRO A 41 7.22 1.30 6.69
CA PRO A 41 7.62 2.55 6.06
C PRO A 41 9.13 2.60 5.73
N SER A 42 9.88 1.54 6.03
CA SER A 42 11.31 1.48 5.75
C SER A 42 11.58 1.41 4.24
N GLU A 43 12.81 1.74 3.85
CA GLU A 43 13.24 1.59 2.46
C GLU A 43 13.20 0.14 1.99
N ALA A 44 13.53 -0.80 2.88
CA ALA A 44 13.46 -2.23 2.58
C ALA A 44 12.01 -2.69 2.38
N GLY A 45 11.08 -2.22 3.22
CA GLY A 45 9.64 -2.47 3.09
C GLY A 45 9.09 -1.96 1.75
N ALA A 46 9.40 -0.71 1.42
CA ALA A 46 9.01 -0.10 0.15
C ALA A 46 9.58 -0.86 -1.06
N ALA A 47 10.86 -1.23 -1.02
CA ALA A 47 11.52 -2.00 -2.08
C ALA A 47 10.90 -3.41 -2.25
N ALA A 48 10.58 -4.09 -1.14
CA ALA A 48 9.95 -5.40 -1.17
C ALA A 48 8.54 -5.35 -1.77
N ALA A 49 7.73 -4.36 -1.38
CA ALA A 49 6.40 -4.14 -1.92
C ALA A 49 6.45 -3.76 -3.42
N ALA A 50 7.34 -2.84 -3.81
CA ALA A 50 7.55 -2.43 -5.19
C ALA A 50 7.98 -3.62 -6.08
N ALA A 51 8.90 -4.46 -5.58
CA ALA A 51 9.33 -5.66 -6.28
C ALA A 51 8.18 -6.65 -6.49
N ARG A 52 7.34 -6.87 -5.46
CA ARG A 52 6.17 -7.75 -5.58
C ARG A 52 5.16 -7.24 -6.61
N ILE A 53 4.85 -5.94 -6.58
CA ILE A 53 3.96 -5.31 -7.57
C ILE A 53 4.58 -5.38 -8.98
N GLY A 54 5.89 -5.18 -9.11
CA GLY A 54 6.61 -5.29 -10.38
C GLY A 54 6.54 -6.69 -11.01
N VAL A 55 6.55 -7.75 -10.20
CA VAL A 55 6.33 -9.14 -10.69
C VAL A 55 4.93 -9.30 -11.29
N ILE A 56 3.91 -8.73 -10.64
CA ILE A 56 2.51 -8.78 -11.11
C ILE A 56 2.37 -7.98 -12.41
N GLU A 57 2.94 -6.77 -12.44
CA GLU A 57 2.96 -5.92 -13.64
C GLU A 57 3.60 -6.67 -14.83
N ALA A 58 4.76 -7.30 -14.62
CA ALA A 58 5.44 -8.07 -15.66
C ALA A 58 4.60 -9.25 -16.16
N ALA A 59 3.93 -9.98 -15.25
CA ALA A 59 3.05 -11.08 -15.59
C ALA A 59 1.82 -10.61 -16.39
N ALA A 60 1.20 -9.50 -15.99
CA ALA A 60 0.08 -8.90 -16.71
C ALA A 60 0.52 -8.46 -18.12
N ARG A 61 1.71 -7.86 -18.27
CA ARG A 61 2.27 -7.49 -19.58
C ARG A 61 2.45 -8.69 -20.50
N ALA A 62 2.81 -9.85 -19.96
CA ALA A 62 3.08 -11.08 -20.69
C ALA A 62 1.83 -11.85 -21.17
N LEU A 63 0.61 -11.48 -20.73
CA LEU A 63 -0.62 -12.12 -21.18
C LEU A 63 -0.82 -11.96 -22.71
N ASP A 64 -1.23 -13.05 -23.39
CA ASP A 64 -1.58 -13.00 -24.81
C ASP A 64 -2.91 -12.27 -25.00
N VAL A 65 -2.84 -11.02 -25.46
CA VAL A 65 -3.99 -10.13 -25.70
C VAL A 65 -5.03 -10.74 -26.66
N ARG A 66 -4.61 -11.68 -27.53
CA ARG A 66 -5.52 -12.37 -28.46
C ARG A 66 -6.46 -13.34 -27.74
N GLN A 67 -6.11 -13.77 -26.53
CA GLN A 67 -6.93 -14.64 -25.68
C GLN A 67 -7.85 -13.86 -24.74
N LEU A 68 -7.71 -12.52 -24.69
CA LEU A 68 -8.53 -11.64 -23.89
C LEU A 68 -9.69 -11.10 -24.71
N ASP A 69 -10.89 -11.14 -24.12
CA ASP A 69 -12.04 -10.42 -24.66
C ASP A 69 -11.91 -8.90 -24.40
N THR A 70 -12.92 -8.13 -24.79
CA THR A 70 -12.87 -6.65 -24.66
C THR A 70 -12.78 -6.22 -23.20
N ASP A 71 -13.50 -6.88 -22.30
CA ASP A 71 -13.56 -6.49 -20.88
C ASP A 71 -12.24 -6.87 -20.20
N ASP A 72 -11.72 -8.08 -20.46
CA ASP A 72 -10.41 -8.51 -19.96
C ASP A 72 -9.26 -7.62 -20.46
N ARG A 73 -9.36 -7.05 -21.67
CA ARG A 73 -8.37 -6.09 -22.17
C ARG A 73 -8.40 -4.79 -21.39
N ILE A 74 -9.59 -4.29 -21.06
CA ILE A 74 -9.75 -3.07 -20.26
C ILE A 74 -9.22 -3.33 -18.85
N ASP A 75 -9.64 -4.43 -18.22
CA ASP A 75 -9.20 -4.82 -16.88
C ASP A 75 -7.67 -4.94 -16.81
N ARG A 76 -7.03 -5.56 -17.82
CA ARG A 76 -5.57 -5.65 -17.91
C ARG A 76 -4.91 -4.27 -17.95
N GLU A 77 -5.43 -3.33 -18.74
CA GLU A 77 -4.85 -1.98 -18.81
C GLU A 77 -5.05 -1.20 -17.49
N VAL A 78 -6.20 -1.40 -16.82
CA VAL A 78 -6.45 -0.84 -15.48
C VAL A 78 -5.45 -1.40 -14.47
N LEU A 79 -5.26 -2.72 -14.44
CA LEU A 79 -4.27 -3.38 -13.57
C LEU A 79 -2.87 -2.82 -13.81
N LEU A 80 -2.43 -2.69 -15.07
CA LEU A 80 -1.11 -2.14 -15.40
C LEU A 80 -0.95 -0.69 -14.94
N SER A 81 -2.01 0.12 -15.07
CA SER A 81 -2.02 1.51 -14.62
C SER A 81 -1.90 1.61 -13.10
N LEU A 82 -2.74 0.86 -12.37
CA LEU A 82 -2.75 0.86 -10.90
C LEU A 82 -1.45 0.28 -10.32
N ALA A 83 -0.96 -0.83 -10.86
CA ALA A 83 0.30 -1.44 -10.44
C ALA A 83 1.49 -0.50 -10.72
N GLY A 84 1.53 0.15 -11.88
CA GLY A 84 2.56 1.11 -12.22
C GLY A 84 2.57 2.32 -11.28
N ALA A 85 1.40 2.87 -10.95
CA ALA A 85 1.27 3.99 -10.01
C ALA A 85 1.69 3.58 -8.59
N ALA A 86 1.16 2.49 -8.05
CA ALA A 86 1.50 2.01 -6.72
C ALA A 86 3.00 1.69 -6.57
N ARG A 87 3.60 1.06 -7.58
CA ARG A 87 5.05 0.80 -7.61
C ARG A 87 5.85 2.10 -7.64
N ALA A 88 5.46 3.06 -8.47
CA ALA A 88 6.14 4.34 -8.55
C ALA A 88 6.07 5.09 -7.21
N ASP A 89 4.92 5.13 -6.54
CA ASP A 89 4.77 5.80 -5.25
C ASP A 89 5.71 5.19 -4.18
N LEU A 90 5.82 3.87 -4.14
CA LEU A 90 6.75 3.15 -3.25
C LEU A 90 8.22 3.43 -3.59
N GLU A 91 8.60 3.44 -4.87
CA GLU A 91 9.97 3.68 -5.32
C GLU A 91 10.42 5.13 -5.06
N HIS A 92 9.54 6.10 -5.27
CA HIS A 92 9.89 7.51 -5.08
C HIS A 92 9.86 7.90 -3.59
N GLY A 93 8.90 7.36 -2.81
CA GLY A 93 8.80 7.60 -1.38
C GLY A 93 8.78 9.09 -1.02
N SER A 94 8.11 9.92 -1.83
CA SER A 94 8.18 11.39 -1.74
C SER A 94 7.78 11.94 -0.36
N TRP A 95 6.89 11.24 0.34
CA TRP A 95 6.48 11.58 1.71
C TRP A 95 7.67 11.58 2.70
N ALA A 96 8.72 10.78 2.47
CA ALA A 96 9.87 10.68 3.38
C ALA A 96 10.70 11.96 3.43
N ALA A 97 10.67 12.79 2.38
CA ALA A 97 11.31 14.10 2.37
C ALA A 97 10.43 15.20 3.00
N ASN A 98 9.17 14.88 3.32
CA ASN A 98 8.19 15.81 3.88
C ASN A 98 7.65 15.28 5.22
N ALA A 99 8.45 15.43 6.29
CA ALA A 99 7.98 15.20 7.64
C ALA A 99 6.93 16.27 8.00
N SER A 100 5.66 15.96 7.76
CA SER A 100 4.51 16.83 7.95
C SER A 100 3.47 16.14 8.82
N ALA A 101 2.58 16.91 9.44
CA ALA A 101 1.36 16.37 10.03
C ALA A 101 0.18 16.43 9.04
N ASP A 102 0.47 16.42 7.72
CA ASP A 102 -0.58 16.42 6.71
C ASP A 102 -1.40 15.14 6.84
N GLY A 103 -2.73 15.25 6.79
CA GLY A 103 -3.65 14.19 7.17
C GLY A 103 -3.44 12.92 6.35
N TYR A 104 -3.99 12.90 5.13
CA TYR A 104 -3.81 11.78 4.22
C TYR A 104 -2.40 11.71 3.61
N GLY A 105 -1.68 12.84 3.56
CA GLY A 105 -0.36 12.91 2.94
C GLY A 105 0.80 12.42 3.81
N SER A 106 0.58 12.06 5.09
CA SER A 106 1.62 11.55 5.97
C SER A 106 1.26 10.19 6.59
N PRO A 107 2.23 9.26 6.75
CA PRO A 107 1.95 7.93 7.31
C PRO A 107 1.33 7.96 8.71
N GLN A 108 1.74 8.91 9.55
CA GLN A 108 1.18 9.11 10.89
C GLN A 108 -0.25 9.66 10.84
N GLY A 109 -0.53 10.60 9.93
CA GLY A 109 -1.87 11.14 9.75
C GLY A 109 -2.83 10.06 9.25
N GLU A 110 -2.37 9.21 8.33
CA GLU A 110 -3.11 8.07 7.82
C GLU A 110 -3.45 7.06 8.92
N ALA A 111 -2.48 6.71 9.79
CA ALA A 111 -2.73 5.87 10.95
C ALA A 111 -3.84 6.44 11.86
N PHE A 112 -3.84 7.75 12.11
CA PHE A 112 -4.86 8.40 12.94
C PHE A 112 -6.24 8.46 12.29
N MET A 113 -6.32 8.39 10.96
CA MET A 113 -7.60 8.31 10.25
C MET A 113 -8.11 6.87 10.16
N ALA A 114 -7.24 5.92 9.81
CA ALA A 114 -7.63 4.53 9.55
C ALA A 114 -7.91 3.72 10.82
N VAL A 115 -7.05 3.84 11.84
CA VAL A 115 -7.16 2.99 13.04
C VAL A 115 -8.50 3.18 13.75
N PRO A 116 -9.02 4.42 13.96
CA PRO A 116 -10.33 4.59 14.61
C PRO A 116 -11.52 4.11 13.77
N THR A 117 -11.36 3.89 12.46
CA THR A 117 -12.46 3.49 11.57
C THR A 117 -12.51 1.99 11.28
N ALA A 118 -11.63 1.19 11.90
CA ALA A 118 -11.61 -0.26 11.75
C ALA A 118 -12.96 -0.88 12.15
N SER A 119 -13.44 -1.82 11.34
CA SER A 119 -14.70 -2.52 11.58
C SER A 119 -14.50 -3.69 12.54
N LEU A 120 -15.19 -3.68 13.69
CA LEU A 120 -15.04 -4.68 14.75
C LEU A 120 -16.29 -5.55 14.86
N THR A 121 -16.51 -6.41 13.86
CA THR A 121 -17.75 -7.20 13.72
C THR A 121 -17.77 -8.51 14.52
N ASP A 122 -16.61 -9.04 14.88
CA ASP A 122 -16.45 -10.31 15.57
C ASP A 122 -15.18 -10.36 16.43
N ALA A 123 -14.96 -11.49 17.12
CA ALA A 123 -13.82 -11.67 18.02
C ALA A 123 -12.47 -11.69 17.28
N ASP A 124 -12.42 -12.17 16.04
CA ASP A 124 -11.20 -12.22 15.26
C ASP A 124 -10.80 -10.81 14.81
N ALA A 125 -11.78 -9.99 14.40
CA ALA A 125 -11.60 -8.58 14.08
C ALA A 125 -11.08 -7.77 15.30
N VAL A 126 -11.65 -8.00 16.48
CA VAL A 126 -11.14 -7.40 17.74
C VAL A 126 -9.70 -7.86 18.02
N GLY A 127 -9.41 -9.14 17.84
CA GLY A 127 -8.06 -9.68 18.01
C GLY A 127 -7.06 -9.03 17.04
N GLY A 128 -7.45 -8.84 15.78
CA GLY A 128 -6.65 -8.16 14.77
C GLY A 128 -6.38 -6.70 15.14
N TYR A 129 -7.43 -5.98 15.53
CA TYR A 129 -7.33 -4.60 15.98
C TYR A 129 -6.34 -4.42 17.14
N LEU A 130 -6.37 -5.29 18.14
CA LEU A 130 -5.44 -5.25 19.27
C LEU A 130 -3.99 -5.56 18.85
N ARG A 131 -3.78 -6.45 17.88
CA ARG A 131 -2.44 -6.69 17.29
C ARG A 131 -1.92 -5.45 16.59
N ARG A 132 -2.75 -4.81 15.76
CA ARG A 132 -2.42 -3.54 15.08
C ARG A 132 -2.06 -2.44 16.09
N LEU A 133 -2.86 -2.24 17.13
CA LEU A 133 -2.57 -1.26 18.19
C LEU A 133 -1.22 -1.51 18.87
N SER A 134 -0.89 -2.78 19.12
CA SER A 134 0.40 -3.17 19.72
C SER A 134 1.58 -2.92 18.78
N ALA A 135 1.36 -2.97 17.46
CA ALA A 135 2.39 -2.73 16.44
C ALA A 135 2.63 -1.24 16.12
N LEU A 136 1.69 -0.35 16.46
CA LEU A 136 1.78 1.09 16.14
C LEU A 136 3.05 1.77 16.68
N GLY A 137 3.53 1.34 17.86
CA GLY A 137 4.78 1.89 18.41
C GLY A 137 5.97 1.69 17.47
N GLY A 138 6.15 0.45 16.98
CA GLY A 138 7.21 0.14 16.02
C GLY A 138 7.03 0.82 14.67
N PHE A 139 5.77 0.98 14.21
CA PHE A 139 5.46 1.75 13.01
C PHE A 139 5.92 3.22 13.14
N PHE A 140 5.58 3.91 14.24
CA PHE A 140 5.97 5.31 14.42
C PHE A 140 7.49 5.48 14.58
N ASP A 141 8.18 4.53 15.22
CA ASP A 141 9.63 4.52 15.30
C ASP A 141 10.25 4.43 13.89
N ALA A 142 9.74 3.51 13.05
CA ALA A 142 10.21 3.32 11.68
C ALA A 142 9.94 4.54 10.77
N VAL A 143 8.78 5.20 10.91
CA VAL A 143 8.51 6.48 10.23
C VAL A 143 9.55 7.54 10.66
N GLY A 144 9.84 7.63 11.96
CA GLY A 144 10.84 8.54 12.50
C GLY A 144 12.26 8.27 11.97
N ASP A 145 12.65 7.00 11.86
CA ASP A 145 13.92 6.60 11.23
C ASP A 145 13.96 7.01 9.76
N ARG A 146 12.89 6.74 9.01
CA ARG A 146 12.83 7.10 7.58
C ARG A 146 13.01 8.60 7.35
N TYR A 147 12.45 9.44 8.21
CA TYR A 147 12.67 10.90 8.17
C TYR A 147 14.10 11.31 8.53
N ARG A 148 14.73 10.62 9.50
CA ARG A 148 16.14 10.88 9.85
C ARG A 148 17.07 10.54 8.69
N ASP A 149 16.83 9.41 8.01
CA ASP A 149 17.60 8.99 6.86
C ASP A 149 17.50 10.00 5.70
N ALA A 150 16.27 10.41 5.35
CA ALA A 150 16.04 11.43 4.32
C ALA A 150 16.73 12.77 4.67
N ALA A 151 16.69 13.19 5.93
CA ALA A 151 17.37 14.41 6.38
C ALA A 151 18.90 14.30 6.32
N ALA A 152 19.47 13.11 6.57
CA ALA A 152 20.90 12.83 6.44
C ALA A 152 21.37 12.85 4.98
N GLU A 153 20.51 12.46 4.04
CA GLU A 153 20.72 12.56 2.59
C GLU A 153 20.52 13.98 2.02
N GLY A 154 20.17 14.95 2.87
CA GLY A 154 19.93 16.34 2.47
C GLY A 154 18.51 16.63 1.99
N ARG A 155 17.60 15.64 2.05
CA ARG A 155 16.17 15.79 1.73
C ARG A 155 15.41 16.25 2.97
N ARG A 156 15.59 17.51 3.36
CA ARG A 156 14.96 18.08 4.56
C ARG A 156 13.59 18.68 4.24
N PRO A 157 12.62 18.55 5.16
CA PRO A 157 11.31 19.17 5.00
C PRO A 157 11.39 20.69 4.85
N THR A 158 10.41 21.27 4.17
CA THR A 158 10.21 22.72 4.22
C THR A 158 9.86 23.15 5.64
N ARG A 159 10.06 24.42 5.99
CA ARG A 159 9.75 24.94 7.35
C ARG A 159 8.31 24.67 7.78
N VAL A 160 7.39 24.52 6.83
CA VAL A 160 5.96 24.32 7.05
C VAL A 160 5.50 22.89 6.78
N GLY A 161 6.38 22.00 6.30
CA GLY A 161 6.01 20.61 6.00
C GLY A 161 4.97 20.47 4.87
N VAL A 162 5.03 21.36 3.87
CA VAL A 162 4.24 21.24 2.63
C VAL A 162 5.17 20.95 1.47
#